data_AF-A0A5C5S002-F1
#
_entry.id   AF-A0A5C5S002-F1
#
_cell.length_a   1.000
_cell.length_b   1.000
_cell.length_c   1.000
_cell.angle_alpha   90.00
_cell.angle_beta   90.00
_cell.angle_gamma   90.00
#
_symmetry.space_group_name_H-M   'P 1'
#
loop_
_entity.id
_entity.type
_entity.pdbx_description
1 polymer ?
#
loop_
_entity_poly.entity_id
_entity_poly.type
_entity_poly.pdbx_seq_one_letter_code
_entity_poly.pdbx_strand_id
1 'polypeptide(L)'
;MTIAAPRTVDTPERFDRDPEWAARTTLPLRLLQHDRRPFTAEEIDWARDGVSRGDELGNRLGRAMIDDRAFSMRELDDALGGGETAVPVLRELIDATGAAATPAWVDFDACERGAAVCRRSGSLGLDVLATASLMTGYTTSATTRQLVATGRLVDGVDARIHETTQWWAEIIGGELRPHEQGWRSAVKVRVIHGLANTALLRRDDWDTAEWGMPINQSDQLGTLGLFSTTFLIGLRALGMPVSAAEGRDVMALWRYVGWLLGIDEHVLPATEGEGRRRMVQIGQYAPGPDADSAVLGRALYGNWGRHDYPVAQSVRRLFHRRYLGSLEAVFAGPAGLRDLGLPRELPWAVPVAWANHLPFQAAARLSPVAREWVTARGERQIATWLSRNRPS
;
A
#
# COMPACT_ATOMS: atom_id res chain seq x y z
N MET A 1 7.71 29.14 0.70
CA MET A 1 9.15 28.83 0.56
C MET A 1 9.38 27.45 1.11
N THR A 2 9.60 26.47 0.23
CA THR A 2 10.09 25.14 0.59
C THR A 2 11.58 25.30 0.86
N ILE A 3 12.02 25.04 2.09
CA ILE A 3 13.44 24.90 2.38
C ILE A 3 13.78 23.47 1.97
N ALA A 4 14.09 23.26 0.69
CA ALA A 4 14.71 22.03 0.25
C ALA A 4 16.08 21.96 0.92
N ALA A 5 16.33 20.94 1.72
CA ALA A 5 17.66 20.72 2.25
C ALA A 5 18.54 20.23 1.08
N PRO A 6 19.72 20.82 0.85
CA PRO A 6 20.58 20.38 -0.24
C PRO A 6 20.92 18.89 -0.08
N ARG A 7 20.98 18.19 -1.21
CA ARG A 7 21.48 16.82 -1.30
C ARG A 7 22.89 16.76 -0.70
N THR A 8 23.17 15.73 0.09
CA THR A 8 24.53 15.41 0.53
C THR A 8 25.17 14.41 -0.44
N VAL A 9 26.50 14.34 -0.48
CA VAL A 9 27.26 13.48 -1.40
C VAL A 9 26.83 12.01 -1.33
N ASP A 10 26.41 11.55 -0.14
CA ASP A 10 26.04 10.14 0.10
C ASP A 10 24.54 9.85 -0.09
N THR A 11 23.75 10.81 -0.57
CA THR A 11 22.31 10.59 -0.81
C THR A 11 22.06 10.03 -2.21
N PRO A 12 21.22 8.98 -2.35
CA PRO A 12 20.87 8.44 -3.64
C PRO A 12 20.33 9.50 -4.60
N GLU A 13 20.70 9.40 -5.88
CA GLU A 13 20.42 10.48 -6.82
C GLU A 13 18.94 10.69 -7.13
N ARG A 14 18.07 9.74 -6.80
CA ARG A 14 16.61 9.92 -6.91
C ARG A 14 16.01 10.86 -5.87
N PHE A 15 16.68 11.07 -4.74
CA PHE A 15 16.15 11.91 -3.66
C PHE A 15 16.12 13.39 -4.11
N ASP A 16 14.95 14.01 -4.01
CA ASP A 16 14.72 15.41 -4.40
C ASP A 16 15.10 15.70 -5.87
N ARG A 17 14.97 14.70 -6.76
CA ARG A 17 15.32 14.82 -8.18
C ARG A 17 14.42 15.82 -8.92
N ASP A 18 13.11 15.78 -8.65
CA ASP A 18 12.08 16.54 -9.37
C ASP A 18 11.26 17.42 -8.41
N PRO A 19 11.87 18.40 -7.73
CA PRO A 19 11.24 19.14 -6.63
C PRO A 19 10.00 19.94 -7.07
N GLU A 20 9.98 20.47 -8.30
CA GLU A 20 8.81 21.18 -8.83
C GLU A 20 7.63 20.25 -9.08
N TRP A 21 7.90 19.04 -9.61
CA TRP A 21 6.89 18.02 -9.80
C TRP A 21 6.34 17.59 -8.44
N ALA A 22 7.23 17.28 -7.49
CA ALA A 22 6.89 16.83 -6.14
C ALA A 22 6.07 17.88 -5.38
N ALA A 23 6.44 19.16 -5.46
CA ALA A 23 5.69 20.26 -4.83
C ALA A 23 4.28 20.40 -5.40
N ARG A 24 4.10 20.15 -6.71
CA ARG A 24 2.79 20.21 -7.38
C ARG A 24 1.91 19.02 -7.01
N THR A 25 2.45 17.81 -7.00
CA THR A 25 1.68 16.58 -6.72
C THR A 25 1.33 16.42 -5.25
N THR A 26 2.15 16.93 -4.34
CA THR A 26 1.84 16.92 -2.89
C THR A 26 0.87 18.01 -2.44
N LEU A 27 0.63 19.04 -3.27
CA LEU A 27 -0.20 20.20 -2.91
C LEU A 27 -1.61 19.84 -2.45
N PRO A 28 -2.40 18.98 -3.13
CA PRO A 28 -3.74 18.63 -2.68
C PRO A 28 -3.72 18.01 -1.27
N LEU A 29 -2.75 17.14 -1.00
CA LEU A 29 -2.61 16.50 0.29
C LEU A 29 -2.20 17.51 1.38
N ARG A 30 -1.32 18.45 1.04
CA ARG A 30 -0.90 19.57 1.92
C ARG A 30 -2.09 20.48 2.29
N LEU A 31 -3.04 20.69 1.36
CA LEU A 31 -4.27 21.42 1.66
C LEU A 31 -5.17 20.67 2.65
N LEU A 32 -5.12 19.33 2.69
CA LEU A 32 -5.86 18.51 3.65
C LEU A 32 -5.13 18.35 5.00
N GLN A 33 -3.90 18.84 5.15
CA GLN A 33 -3.18 18.82 6.41
C GLN A 33 -3.68 19.90 7.37
N HIS A 34 -3.83 19.52 8.64
CA HIS A 34 -4.00 20.46 9.73
C HIS A 34 -2.64 21.05 10.15
N ASP A 35 -1.63 20.20 10.32
CA ASP A 35 -0.25 20.65 10.56
C ASP A 35 0.50 20.86 9.24
N ARG A 36 0.75 22.13 8.91
CA ARG A 36 1.48 22.57 7.71
C ARG A 36 2.84 23.18 8.04
N ARG A 37 3.36 22.96 9.26
CA ARG A 37 4.66 23.47 9.66
C ARG A 37 5.77 22.92 8.74
N PRO A 38 6.85 23.69 8.51
CA PRO A 38 8.04 23.17 7.84
C PRO A 38 8.53 21.88 8.51
N PHE A 39 9.10 20.97 7.73
CA PHE A 39 9.73 19.77 8.27
C PHE A 39 10.95 20.14 9.13
N THR A 40 11.12 19.45 10.25
CA THR A 40 12.31 19.59 11.10
C THR A 40 13.53 19.00 10.40
N ALA A 41 14.74 19.33 10.85
CA ALA A 41 15.97 18.72 10.32
C ALA A 41 15.93 17.19 10.43
N GLU A 42 15.49 16.66 11.59
CA GLU A 42 15.34 15.23 11.84
C GLU A 42 14.34 14.56 10.88
N GLU A 43 13.20 15.20 10.58
CA GLU A 43 12.25 14.69 9.60
C GLU A 43 12.89 14.63 8.20
N ILE A 44 13.64 15.65 7.81
CA ILE A 44 14.30 15.67 6.49
C ILE A 44 15.41 14.63 6.43
N ASP A 45 16.22 14.51 7.48
CA ASP A 45 17.32 13.55 7.55
C ASP A 45 16.80 12.11 7.53
N TRP A 46 15.71 11.81 8.24
CA TRP A 46 15.08 10.48 8.15
C TRP A 46 14.55 10.21 6.74
N ALA A 47 13.90 11.18 6.08
CA ALA A 47 13.39 10.99 4.73
C ALA A 47 14.53 10.70 3.73
N ARG A 48 15.69 11.36 3.91
CA ARG A 48 16.89 11.17 3.10
C ARG A 48 17.53 9.80 3.35
N ASP A 49 17.82 9.49 4.60
CA ASP A 49 18.48 8.25 5.02
C ASP A 49 17.59 7.02 4.78
N GLY A 50 16.27 7.18 4.93
CA GLY A 50 15.28 6.15 4.68
C GLY A 50 15.25 5.64 3.24
N VAL A 51 15.84 6.35 2.26
CA VAL A 51 16.02 5.90 0.87
C VAL A 51 17.18 4.90 0.75
N SER A 52 18.17 5.01 1.62
CA SER A 52 19.37 4.17 1.64
C SER A 52 19.25 2.99 2.61
N ARG A 53 18.29 3.00 3.54
CA ARG A 53 18.10 1.93 4.53
C ARG A 53 16.95 0.99 4.19
N GLY A 54 17.23 -0.31 4.17
CA GLY A 54 16.22 -1.35 4.16
C GLY A 54 15.82 -1.80 5.56
N ASP A 55 14.94 -2.80 5.64
CA ASP A 55 14.74 -3.58 6.87
C ASP A 55 15.87 -4.62 7.02
N GLU A 56 16.78 -4.41 7.96
CA GLU A 56 17.98 -5.25 8.11
C GLU A 56 17.63 -6.72 8.41
N LEU A 57 16.65 -6.97 9.28
CA LEU A 57 16.23 -8.33 9.61
C LEU A 57 15.59 -9.03 8.40
N GLY A 58 14.67 -8.36 7.70
CA GLY A 58 14.10 -8.84 6.45
C GLY A 58 15.17 -9.15 5.41
N ASN A 59 16.14 -8.25 5.21
CA ASN A 59 17.24 -8.45 4.28
C ASN A 59 18.16 -9.62 4.67
N ARG A 60 18.39 -9.86 5.97
CA ARG A 60 19.12 -11.05 6.44
C ARG A 60 18.33 -12.33 6.19
N LEU A 61 17.02 -12.33 6.42
CA LEU A 61 16.14 -13.46 6.09
C LEU A 61 16.16 -13.78 4.59
N GLY A 62 16.15 -12.73 3.75
CA GLY A 62 16.26 -12.87 2.30
C GLY A 62 17.56 -13.56 1.87
N ARG A 63 18.70 -13.07 2.37
CA ARG A 63 20.02 -13.67 2.14
C ARG A 63 20.11 -15.10 2.69
N ALA A 64 19.66 -15.34 3.92
CA ALA A 64 19.68 -16.67 4.52
C ALA A 64 18.89 -17.70 3.70
N MET A 65 17.77 -17.31 3.10
CA MET A 65 16.97 -18.20 2.28
C MET A 65 17.54 -18.40 0.86
N ILE A 66 18.03 -17.34 0.22
CA ILE A 66 18.49 -17.38 -1.18
C ILE A 66 19.94 -17.86 -1.30
N ASP A 67 20.82 -17.35 -0.44
CA ASP A 67 22.28 -17.48 -0.52
C ASP A 67 22.72 -18.72 0.25
N ASP A 68 22.31 -18.78 1.53
CA ASP A 68 22.73 -19.84 2.44
C ASP A 68 21.83 -21.08 2.37
N ARG A 69 20.66 -20.96 1.73
CA ARG A 69 19.62 -22.02 1.68
C ARG A 69 19.25 -22.55 3.07
N ALA A 70 19.28 -21.67 4.08
CA ALA A 70 19.14 -22.01 5.48
C ALA A 70 17.72 -22.48 5.88
N PHE A 71 16.70 -22.11 5.11
CA PHE A 71 15.32 -22.54 5.30
C PHE A 71 14.50 -22.41 4.00
N SER A 72 13.34 -23.03 3.98
CA SER A 72 12.34 -23.01 2.91
C SER A 72 11.09 -22.21 3.31
N MET A 73 10.25 -21.85 2.32
CA MET A 73 9.00 -21.14 2.60
C MET A 73 8.04 -21.97 3.46
N ARG A 74 8.11 -23.31 3.37
CA ARG A 74 7.35 -24.20 4.25
C ARG A 74 7.83 -24.10 5.69
N GLU A 75 9.14 -24.14 5.93
CA GLU A 75 9.70 -23.99 7.27
C GLU A 75 9.41 -22.61 7.88
N LEU A 76 9.34 -21.56 7.06
CA LEU A 76 8.83 -20.26 7.50
C LEU A 76 7.36 -20.35 7.94
N ASP A 77 6.49 -20.94 7.12
CA ASP A 77 5.07 -21.07 7.43
C ASP A 77 4.85 -21.90 8.71
N ASP A 78 5.59 -22.99 8.88
CA ASP A 78 5.56 -23.83 10.08
C ASP A 78 6.06 -23.06 11.31
N ALA A 79 7.15 -22.28 11.18
CA ALA A 79 7.69 -21.47 12.28
C ALA A 79 6.73 -20.35 12.71
N LEU A 80 6.12 -19.64 11.74
CA LEU A 80 5.14 -18.60 12.02
C LEU A 80 3.86 -19.17 12.66
N GLY A 81 3.49 -20.40 12.29
CA GLY A 81 2.30 -21.05 12.82
C GLY A 81 2.47 -21.74 14.18
N GLY A 82 3.62 -22.38 14.41
CA GLY A 82 3.93 -23.09 15.64
C GLY A 82 4.62 -22.22 16.70
N GLY A 83 5.22 -21.09 16.30
CA GLY A 83 6.00 -20.22 17.19
C GLY A 83 7.34 -20.78 17.64
N GLU A 84 7.74 -21.94 17.12
CA GLU A 84 8.99 -22.61 17.44
C GLU A 84 9.77 -22.95 16.17
N THR A 85 11.10 -22.86 16.23
CA THR A 85 11.98 -23.22 15.12
C THR A 85 13.40 -23.48 15.60
N ALA A 86 14.09 -24.41 14.93
CA ALA A 86 15.51 -24.66 15.13
C ALA A 86 16.41 -23.68 14.34
N VAL A 87 15.85 -23.00 13.33
CA VAL A 87 16.59 -22.08 12.44
C VAL A 87 16.80 -20.74 13.15
N PRO A 88 18.06 -20.33 13.43
CA PRO A 88 18.33 -19.15 14.28
C PRO A 88 17.70 -17.84 13.75
N VAL A 89 17.78 -17.58 12.45
CA VAL A 89 17.23 -16.34 11.86
C VAL A 89 15.70 -16.30 11.87
N LEU A 90 15.03 -17.46 11.78
CA LEU A 90 13.57 -17.54 11.94
C LEU A 90 13.15 -17.32 13.39
N ARG A 91 13.97 -17.77 14.36
CA ARG A 91 13.75 -17.46 15.78
C ARG A 91 13.86 -15.97 16.03
N GLU A 92 14.87 -15.30 15.47
CA GLU A 92 15.01 -13.84 15.56
C GLU A 92 13.79 -13.11 14.98
N LEU A 93 13.24 -13.59 13.86
CA LEU A 93 11.99 -13.05 13.30
C LEU A 93 10.80 -13.19 14.26
N ILE A 94 10.63 -14.37 14.85
CA ILE A 94 9.55 -14.62 15.82
C ILE A 94 9.74 -13.75 17.06
N ASP A 95 10.96 -13.66 17.60
CA ASP A 95 11.26 -12.85 18.77
C ASP A 95 10.99 -11.36 18.49
N ALA A 96 11.34 -10.88 17.29
CA ALA A 96 11.15 -9.49 16.89
C ALA A 96 9.69 -9.10 16.58
N THR A 97 8.80 -10.07 16.33
CA THR A 97 7.41 -9.82 15.91
C THR A 97 6.36 -10.47 16.82
N GLY A 98 6.79 -11.28 17.78
CA GLY A 98 5.95 -12.04 18.69
C GLY A 98 5.39 -11.21 19.86
N ALA A 99 4.70 -11.90 20.76
CA ALA A 99 3.92 -11.25 21.83
C ALA A 99 4.78 -10.41 22.78
N ALA A 100 6.02 -10.85 23.06
CA ALA A 100 6.94 -10.13 23.94
C ALA A 100 7.49 -8.85 23.32
N ALA A 101 7.60 -8.78 21.99
CA ALA A 101 8.08 -7.60 21.26
C ALA A 101 6.95 -6.67 20.81
N THR A 102 5.70 -7.13 20.83
CA THR A 102 4.53 -6.32 20.45
C THR A 102 4.50 -5.02 21.27
N PRO A 103 4.51 -3.83 20.63
CA PRO A 103 4.57 -2.57 21.36
C PRO A 103 3.34 -2.32 22.23
N ALA A 104 3.53 -1.64 23.36
CA ALA A 104 2.46 -1.35 24.32
C ALA A 104 1.32 -0.47 23.77
N TRP A 105 1.54 0.25 22.66
CA TRP A 105 0.51 1.06 22.01
C TRP A 105 -0.41 0.25 21.10
N VAL A 106 -0.12 -1.03 20.84
CA VAL A 106 -0.93 -1.89 19.98
C VAL A 106 -2.23 -2.25 20.71
N ASP A 107 -3.34 -1.72 20.20
CA ASP A 107 -4.69 -2.09 20.60
C ASP A 107 -5.28 -3.03 19.52
N PHE A 108 -5.32 -4.33 19.83
CA PHE A 108 -5.87 -5.34 18.93
C PHE A 108 -7.36 -5.13 18.64
N ASP A 109 -8.13 -4.61 19.60
CA ASP A 109 -9.55 -4.32 19.38
C ASP A 109 -9.71 -3.12 18.44
N ALA A 110 -8.83 -2.13 18.52
CA ALA A 110 -8.77 -1.04 17.53
C ALA A 110 -8.39 -1.56 16.13
N CYS A 111 -7.43 -2.49 16.04
CA CYS A 111 -7.08 -3.12 14.78
C CYS A 111 -8.28 -3.85 14.17
N GLU A 112 -9.05 -4.60 14.97
CA GLU A 112 -10.27 -5.28 14.50
C GLU A 112 -11.37 -4.32 14.06
N ARG A 113 -11.59 -3.23 14.80
CA ARG A 113 -12.55 -2.19 14.36
C ARG A 113 -12.10 -1.53 13.06
N GLY A 114 -10.79 -1.32 12.88
CA GLY A 114 -10.21 -0.80 11.65
C GLY A 114 -10.40 -1.76 10.48
N ALA A 115 -10.12 -3.04 10.70
CA ALA A 115 -10.35 -4.12 9.75
C ALA A 115 -11.84 -4.18 9.34
N ALA A 116 -12.77 -4.05 10.28
CA ALA A 116 -14.21 -4.02 10.01
C ALA A 116 -14.62 -2.82 9.12
N VAL A 117 -13.98 -1.65 9.25
CA VAL A 117 -14.21 -0.50 8.35
C VAL A 117 -13.75 -0.84 6.93
N CYS A 118 -12.59 -1.48 6.78
CA CYS A 118 -12.09 -1.94 5.49
C CYS A 118 -13.03 -3.00 4.87
N ARG A 119 -13.49 -3.99 5.64
CA ARG A 119 -14.46 -5.00 5.17
C ARG A 119 -15.79 -4.37 4.73
N ARG A 120 -16.29 -3.38 5.48
CA ARG A 120 -17.51 -2.61 5.14
C ARG A 120 -17.41 -1.82 3.84
N SER A 121 -16.20 -1.47 3.41
CA SER A 121 -16.00 -0.77 2.14
C SER A 121 -16.31 -1.65 0.93
N GLY A 122 -16.14 -2.97 1.05
CA GLY A 122 -16.50 -3.93 -0.01
C GLY A 122 -15.87 -3.60 -1.36
N SER A 123 -16.70 -3.56 -2.42
CA SER A 123 -16.23 -3.21 -3.76
C SER A 123 -15.68 -1.79 -3.88
N LEU A 124 -16.15 -0.84 -3.05
CA LEU A 124 -15.60 0.51 -3.05
C LEU A 124 -14.15 0.52 -2.56
N GLY A 125 -13.83 -0.30 -1.55
CA GLY A 125 -12.46 -0.47 -1.09
C GLY A 125 -11.55 -0.98 -2.19
N LEU A 126 -12.01 -1.98 -2.95
CA LEU A 126 -11.27 -2.50 -4.10
C LEU A 126 -11.06 -1.43 -5.18
N ASP A 127 -12.07 -0.63 -5.48
CA ASP A 127 -11.94 0.49 -6.43
C ASP A 127 -10.90 1.51 -5.96
N VAL A 128 -10.90 1.87 -4.67
CA VAL A 128 -9.92 2.81 -4.06
C VAL A 128 -8.51 2.23 -4.05
N LEU A 129 -8.36 0.93 -3.77
CA LEU A 129 -7.06 0.26 -3.82
C LEU A 129 -6.51 0.22 -5.25
N ALA A 130 -7.36 -0.07 -6.24
CA ALA A 130 -6.94 -0.09 -7.63
C ALA A 130 -6.57 1.30 -8.17
N THR A 131 -7.32 2.33 -7.80
CA THR A 131 -7.18 3.70 -8.32
C THR A 131 -6.28 4.56 -7.44
N ALA A 132 -6.88 5.27 -6.47
CA ALA A 132 -6.22 6.23 -5.59
C ALA A 132 -4.96 5.69 -4.92
N SER A 133 -4.88 4.38 -4.68
CA SER A 133 -3.73 3.74 -4.04
C SER A 133 -2.73 3.27 -5.09
N LEU A 134 -3.01 2.17 -5.80
CA LEU A 134 -2.02 1.51 -6.67
C LEU A 134 -1.68 2.33 -7.93
N MET A 135 -2.68 2.73 -8.71
CA MET A 135 -2.46 3.45 -9.97
C MET A 135 -1.81 4.82 -9.72
N THR A 136 -2.29 5.56 -8.72
CA THR A 136 -1.67 6.83 -8.31
C THR A 136 -0.25 6.60 -7.77
N GLY A 137 0.01 5.46 -7.11
CA GLY A 137 1.35 5.06 -6.69
C GLY A 137 2.36 4.92 -7.83
N TYR A 138 1.91 4.62 -9.06
CA TYR A 138 2.77 4.56 -10.25
C TYR A 138 3.12 5.94 -10.83
N THR A 139 2.54 7.03 -10.31
CA THR A 139 2.86 8.40 -10.79
C THR A 139 4.23 8.89 -10.33
N THR A 140 4.84 8.26 -9.34
CA THR A 140 6.25 8.45 -8.98
C THR A 140 7.07 7.28 -9.49
N SER A 141 8.29 7.53 -9.95
CA SER A 141 9.22 6.45 -10.32
C SER A 141 9.85 5.73 -9.13
N ALA A 142 9.66 6.22 -7.89
CA ALA A 142 10.33 5.73 -6.68
C ALA A 142 10.29 4.20 -6.53
N THR A 143 9.15 3.59 -6.84
CA THR A 143 8.91 2.14 -6.69
C THR A 143 8.73 1.42 -8.02
N THR A 144 8.76 2.12 -9.15
CA THR A 144 8.39 1.52 -10.45
C THR A 144 9.44 0.54 -10.96
N ARG A 145 10.73 0.89 -10.86
CA ARG A 145 11.85 0.03 -11.28
C ARG A 145 11.84 -1.32 -10.58
N GLN A 146 11.64 -1.34 -9.26
CA GLN A 146 11.54 -2.60 -8.51
C GLN A 146 10.32 -3.44 -8.94
N LEU A 147 9.18 -2.81 -9.24
CA LEU A 147 7.98 -3.51 -9.69
C LEU A 147 8.14 -4.09 -11.11
N VAL A 148 8.75 -3.35 -12.04
CA VAL A 148 9.05 -3.81 -13.40
C VAL A 148 10.15 -4.86 -13.41
N ALA A 149 11.22 -4.69 -12.62
CA ALA A 149 12.35 -5.61 -12.58
C ALA A 149 11.98 -7.03 -12.11
N THR A 150 10.91 -7.18 -11.30
CA THR A 150 10.38 -8.51 -10.97
C THR A 150 9.65 -9.19 -12.12
N GLY A 151 9.29 -8.48 -13.19
CA GLY A 151 8.54 -8.97 -14.36
C GLY A 151 7.07 -9.32 -14.09
N ARG A 152 6.70 -9.54 -12.82
CA ARG A 152 5.36 -10.03 -12.43
C ARG A 152 4.24 -9.02 -12.61
N LEU A 153 4.54 -7.73 -12.77
CA LEU A 153 3.52 -6.68 -13.02
C LEU A 153 3.40 -6.26 -14.48
N VAL A 154 4.26 -6.78 -15.37
CA VAL A 154 4.17 -6.57 -16.81
C VAL A 154 3.47 -7.76 -17.46
N ASP A 155 3.98 -8.98 -17.21
CA ASP A 155 3.46 -10.21 -17.83
C ASP A 155 2.46 -10.97 -16.93
N GLY A 156 2.54 -10.76 -15.62
CA GLY A 156 1.75 -11.47 -14.60
C GLY A 156 0.79 -10.58 -13.81
N VAL A 157 0.42 -9.41 -14.34
CA VAL A 157 -0.31 -8.38 -13.57
C VAL A 157 -1.57 -8.92 -12.90
N ASP A 158 -2.32 -9.79 -13.57
CA ASP A 158 -3.55 -10.38 -13.01
C ASP A 158 -3.24 -11.20 -11.73
N ALA A 159 -2.16 -12.00 -11.75
CA ALA A 159 -1.70 -12.75 -10.59
C ALA A 159 -1.19 -11.86 -9.47
N ARG A 160 -0.42 -10.81 -9.79
CA ARG A 160 0.12 -9.93 -8.76
C ARG A 160 -0.97 -9.10 -8.07
N ILE A 161 -1.95 -8.61 -8.82
CA ILE A 161 -3.09 -7.90 -8.26
C ILE A 161 -3.90 -8.84 -7.37
N HIS A 162 -4.14 -10.08 -7.81
CA HIS A 162 -4.80 -11.09 -7.00
C HIS A 162 -4.05 -11.38 -5.69
N GLU A 163 -2.73 -11.57 -5.74
CA GLU A 163 -1.89 -11.80 -4.54
C GLU A 163 -2.00 -10.66 -3.53
N THR A 164 -1.90 -9.40 -3.98
CA THR A 164 -2.00 -8.24 -3.08
C THR A 164 -3.41 -8.07 -2.52
N THR A 165 -4.46 -8.33 -3.31
CA THR A 165 -5.84 -8.31 -2.80
C THR A 165 -6.11 -9.46 -1.82
N GLN A 166 -5.54 -10.64 -2.06
CA GLN A 166 -5.63 -11.77 -1.13
C GLN A 166 -4.94 -11.44 0.19
N TRP A 167 -3.71 -10.91 0.14
CA TRP A 167 -3.00 -10.44 1.33
C TRP A 167 -3.80 -9.37 2.08
N TRP A 168 -4.33 -8.37 1.37
CA TRP A 168 -5.17 -7.33 1.98
C TRP A 168 -6.41 -7.94 2.66
N ALA A 169 -7.08 -8.90 2.00
CA ALA A 169 -8.23 -9.61 2.54
C ALA A 169 -7.90 -10.42 3.80
N GLU A 170 -6.69 -11.02 3.88
CA GLU A 170 -6.20 -11.71 5.08
C GLU A 170 -5.96 -10.74 6.23
N ILE A 171 -5.31 -9.60 5.98
CA ILE A 171 -5.08 -8.56 7.00
C ILE A 171 -6.38 -8.00 7.54
N ILE A 172 -7.32 -7.62 6.67
CA ILE A 172 -8.62 -7.11 7.10
C ILE A 172 -9.55 -8.23 7.56
N GLY A 173 -9.18 -9.50 7.39
CA GLY A 173 -9.84 -10.64 8.02
C GLY A 173 -9.74 -10.58 9.54
N GLY A 174 -8.75 -9.84 10.05
CA GLY A 174 -8.46 -9.70 11.47
C GLY A 174 -7.33 -10.63 11.87
N GLU A 175 -7.41 -11.20 13.08
CA GLU A 175 -6.50 -12.26 13.53
C GLU A 175 -5.03 -11.80 13.52
N LEU A 176 -4.80 -10.65 14.16
CA LEU A 176 -3.52 -9.94 14.16
C LEU A 176 -2.66 -10.24 15.38
N ARG A 177 -3.12 -11.09 16.32
CA ARG A 177 -2.26 -11.50 17.43
C ARG A 177 -1.17 -12.43 16.90
N PRO A 178 0.00 -12.49 17.56
CA PRO A 178 1.07 -13.39 17.18
C PRO A 178 0.57 -14.82 16.92
N HIS A 179 1.04 -15.40 15.83
CA HIS A 179 0.65 -16.72 15.32
C HIS A 179 -0.78 -16.85 14.80
N GLU A 180 -1.59 -15.81 14.74
CA GLU A 180 -2.90 -15.85 14.05
C GLU A 180 -2.75 -15.53 12.55
N GLN A 181 -3.79 -15.76 11.74
CA GLN A 181 -3.67 -15.74 10.27
C GLN A 181 -3.21 -14.38 9.71
N GLY A 182 -3.81 -13.27 10.15
CA GLY A 182 -3.46 -11.92 9.70
C GLY A 182 -2.04 -11.55 10.10
N TRP A 183 -1.61 -11.90 11.30
CA TRP A 183 -0.23 -11.71 11.76
C TRP A 183 0.77 -12.48 10.89
N ARG A 184 0.52 -13.77 10.63
CA ARG A 184 1.39 -14.60 9.78
C ARG A 184 1.50 -13.99 8.38
N SER A 185 0.38 -13.53 7.82
CA SER A 185 0.34 -12.90 6.49
C SER A 185 1.17 -11.62 6.44
N ALA A 186 1.08 -10.75 7.46
CA ALA A 186 1.90 -9.55 7.57
C ALA A 186 3.40 -9.86 7.70
N VAL A 187 3.78 -10.74 8.64
CA VAL A 187 5.18 -11.09 8.90
C VAL A 187 5.82 -11.80 7.69
N LYS A 188 5.05 -12.64 6.98
CA LYS A 188 5.53 -13.29 5.75
C LYS A 188 5.89 -12.26 4.66
N VAL A 189 5.16 -11.15 4.54
CA VAL A 189 5.49 -10.09 3.59
C VAL A 189 6.83 -9.42 3.91
N ARG A 190 7.19 -9.25 5.19
CA ARG A 190 8.53 -8.77 5.58
C ARG A 190 9.65 -9.65 5.01
N VAL A 191 9.48 -10.98 5.06
CA VAL A 191 10.42 -11.93 4.46
C VAL A 191 10.43 -11.81 2.93
N ILE A 192 9.26 -11.71 2.31
CA ILE A 192 9.14 -11.53 0.85
C ILE A 192 9.83 -10.25 0.38
N HIS A 193 9.73 -9.14 1.13
CA HIS A 193 10.46 -7.91 0.84
C HIS A 193 11.97 -8.12 0.92
N GLY A 194 12.46 -8.83 1.94
CA GLY A 194 13.86 -9.22 2.05
C GLY A 194 14.37 -10.07 0.87
N LEU A 195 13.57 -11.03 0.41
CA LEU A 195 13.86 -11.85 -0.76
C LEU A 195 13.93 -11.00 -2.04
N ALA A 196 12.97 -10.11 -2.22
CA ALA A 196 12.94 -9.20 -3.36
C ALA A 196 14.13 -8.24 -3.36
N ASN A 197 14.50 -7.68 -2.20
CA ASN A 197 15.71 -6.87 -2.06
C ASN A 197 16.97 -7.62 -2.43
N THR A 198 17.13 -8.84 -1.89
CA THR A 198 18.27 -9.70 -2.20
C THR A 198 18.37 -10.00 -3.70
N ALA A 199 17.24 -10.27 -4.36
CA ALA A 199 17.21 -10.51 -5.80
C ALA A 199 17.51 -9.25 -6.63
N LEU A 200 16.98 -8.09 -6.25
CA LEU A 200 17.18 -6.82 -6.95
C LEU A 200 18.64 -6.36 -6.87
N LEU A 201 19.26 -6.45 -5.69
CA LEU A 201 20.66 -6.07 -5.48
C LEU A 201 21.67 -6.96 -6.22
N ARG A 202 21.26 -8.14 -6.67
CA ARG A 202 22.09 -9.05 -7.48
C ARG A 202 22.07 -8.73 -8.97
N ARG A 203 21.20 -7.83 -9.40
CA ARG A 203 21.10 -7.48 -10.81
C ARG A 203 22.22 -6.50 -11.16
N ASP A 204 22.91 -6.75 -12.27
CA ASP A 204 23.95 -5.87 -12.79
C ASP A 204 23.42 -4.47 -13.16
N ASP A 205 22.11 -4.34 -13.38
CA ASP A 205 21.45 -3.09 -13.74
C ASP A 205 20.82 -2.34 -12.55
N TRP A 206 21.02 -2.79 -11.30
CA TRP A 206 20.61 -2.03 -10.12
C TRP A 206 21.72 -1.12 -9.61
N ASP A 207 21.57 0.19 -9.83
CA ASP A 207 22.49 1.21 -9.32
C ASP A 207 22.01 1.75 -7.97
N THR A 208 22.72 1.41 -6.89
CA THR A 208 22.40 1.87 -5.53
C THR A 208 22.77 3.33 -5.29
N ALA A 209 23.72 3.91 -6.04
CA ALA A 209 24.03 5.34 -5.94
C ALA A 209 22.90 6.17 -6.57
N GLU A 210 22.28 5.66 -7.63
CA GLU A 210 21.13 6.28 -8.27
C GLU A 210 19.83 6.05 -7.48
N TRP A 211 19.52 4.78 -7.18
CA TRP A 211 18.22 4.37 -6.64
C TRP A 211 18.23 4.05 -5.14
N GLY A 212 19.36 4.02 -4.47
CA GLY A 212 19.43 3.60 -3.07
C GLY A 212 19.10 2.12 -2.88
N MET A 213 18.65 1.78 -1.67
CA MET A 213 18.26 0.42 -1.34
C MET A 213 16.87 0.12 -1.94
N PRO A 214 16.65 -1.02 -2.62
CA PRO A 214 15.31 -1.42 -3.00
C PRO A 214 14.46 -1.65 -1.74
N ILE A 215 13.13 -1.47 -1.85
CA ILE A 215 12.15 -1.68 -0.76
C ILE A 215 12.66 -1.11 0.58
N ASN A 216 13.15 0.12 0.54
CA ASN A 216 13.72 0.85 1.67
C ASN A 216 12.62 1.39 2.60
N GLN A 217 13.04 1.95 3.73
CA GLN A 217 12.16 2.50 4.76
C GLN A 217 11.20 3.57 4.23
N SER A 218 11.68 4.47 3.36
CA SER A 218 10.85 5.54 2.79
C SER A 218 9.77 4.98 1.86
N ASP A 219 10.15 4.09 0.94
CA ASP A 219 9.23 3.46 0.00
C ASP A 219 8.21 2.54 0.70
N GLN A 220 8.63 1.82 1.74
CA GLN A 220 7.74 1.02 2.58
C GLN A 220 6.72 1.88 3.33
N LEU A 221 7.15 2.99 3.94
CA LEU A 221 6.24 3.93 4.63
C LEU A 221 5.28 4.61 3.63
N GLY A 222 5.76 4.99 2.45
CA GLY A 222 4.93 5.54 1.39
C GLY A 222 3.86 4.56 0.94
N THR A 223 4.24 3.31 0.70
CA THR A 223 3.32 2.22 0.33
C THR A 223 2.32 1.92 1.44
N LEU A 224 2.74 1.90 2.71
CA LEU A 224 1.83 1.78 3.86
C LEU A 224 0.81 2.93 3.90
N GLY A 225 1.23 4.14 3.54
CA GLY A 225 0.37 5.31 3.38
C GLY A 225 -0.74 5.11 2.36
N LEU A 226 -0.50 4.33 1.29
CA LEU A 226 -1.49 4.01 0.26
C LEU A 226 -2.63 3.13 0.82
N PHE A 227 -2.31 2.15 1.67
CA PHE A 227 -3.32 1.29 2.32
C PHE A 227 -4.08 1.97 3.46
N SER A 228 -3.51 3.02 4.05
CA SER A 228 -4.03 3.68 5.24
C SER A 228 -4.62 5.06 4.92
N THR A 229 -3.77 6.08 4.84
CA THR A 229 -4.18 7.48 4.70
C THR A 229 -4.85 7.74 3.35
N THR A 230 -4.25 7.29 2.24
CA THR A 230 -4.84 7.44 0.90
C THR A 230 -6.14 6.68 0.79
N PHE A 231 -6.20 5.45 1.32
CA PHE A 231 -7.42 4.65 1.34
C PHE A 231 -8.57 5.40 2.04
N LEU A 232 -8.32 5.98 3.22
CA LEU A 232 -9.30 6.77 3.96
C LEU A 232 -9.74 8.05 3.23
N ILE A 233 -8.84 8.69 2.47
CA ILE A 233 -9.18 9.83 1.61
C ILE A 233 -10.07 9.36 0.45
N GLY A 234 -9.69 8.27 -0.23
CA GLY A 234 -10.41 7.70 -1.36
C GLY A 234 -11.82 7.25 -0.99
N LEU A 235 -11.99 6.56 0.15
CA LEU A 235 -13.30 6.17 0.65
C LEU A 235 -14.23 7.38 0.82
N ARG A 236 -13.74 8.47 1.45
CA ARG A 236 -14.54 9.68 1.65
C ARG A 236 -14.84 10.39 0.33
N ALA A 237 -13.86 10.50 -0.56
CA ALA A 237 -14.04 11.10 -1.88
C ALA A 237 -15.09 10.37 -2.73
N LEU A 238 -15.22 9.06 -2.56
CA LEU A 238 -16.08 8.19 -3.37
C LEU A 238 -17.37 7.74 -2.67
N GLY A 239 -17.78 8.43 -1.60
CA GLY A 239 -19.12 8.31 -1.05
C GLY A 239 -19.26 7.37 0.15
N MET A 240 -18.16 6.96 0.78
CA MET A 240 -18.18 6.29 2.08
C MET A 240 -17.69 7.25 3.17
N PRO A 241 -18.62 7.83 3.96
CA PRO A 241 -18.21 8.71 5.03
C PRO A 241 -17.57 7.89 6.16
N VAL A 242 -16.33 8.25 6.53
CA VAL A 242 -15.56 7.63 7.63
C VAL A 242 -15.41 8.64 8.77
N SER A 243 -15.84 8.26 9.97
CA SER A 243 -15.73 9.11 11.17
C SER A 243 -14.28 9.21 11.66
N ALA A 244 -13.99 10.16 12.56
CA ALA A 244 -12.66 10.28 13.14
C ALA A 244 -12.27 9.06 14.00
N ALA A 245 -13.23 8.43 14.68
CA ALA A 245 -12.98 7.20 15.44
C ALA A 245 -12.62 6.04 14.51
N GLU A 246 -13.41 5.81 13.46
CA GLU A 246 -13.12 4.79 12.45
C GLU A 246 -11.79 5.03 11.73
N GLY A 247 -11.49 6.29 11.41
CA GLY A 247 -10.21 6.66 10.81
C GLY A 247 -9.04 6.31 11.73
N ARG A 248 -9.14 6.59 13.03
CA ARG A 248 -8.12 6.18 14.01
C ARG A 248 -7.98 4.66 14.12
N ASP A 249 -9.08 3.92 14.10
CA ASP A 249 -9.04 2.45 14.15
C ASP A 249 -8.38 1.86 12.89
N VAL A 250 -8.66 2.42 11.69
CA VAL A 250 -7.96 2.05 10.45
C VAL A 250 -6.48 2.41 10.50
N MET A 251 -6.13 3.57 11.07
CA MET A 251 -4.72 3.91 11.28
C MET A 251 -4.04 2.97 12.27
N ALA A 252 -4.72 2.54 13.35
CA ALA A 252 -4.18 1.58 14.31
C ALA A 252 -3.85 0.24 13.65
N LEU A 253 -4.76 -0.29 12.82
CA LEU A 253 -4.53 -1.49 12.00
C LEU A 253 -3.25 -1.37 11.18
N TRP A 254 -3.16 -0.35 10.34
CA TRP A 254 -2.03 -0.21 9.41
C TRP A 254 -0.74 0.22 10.11
N ARG A 255 -0.81 0.93 11.24
CA ARG A 255 0.36 1.22 12.07
C ARG A 255 0.97 -0.07 12.61
N TYR A 256 0.16 -0.99 13.11
CA TYR A 256 0.64 -2.28 13.58
C TYR A 256 1.19 -3.15 12.42
N VAL A 257 0.50 -3.20 11.28
CA VAL A 257 1.02 -3.88 10.09
C VAL A 257 2.37 -3.29 9.66
N GLY A 258 2.52 -1.96 9.66
CA GLY A 258 3.79 -1.30 9.33
C GLY A 258 4.92 -1.69 10.27
N TRP A 259 4.63 -1.83 11.57
CA TRP A 259 5.61 -2.34 12.55
C TRP A 259 6.01 -3.80 12.25
N LEU A 260 5.04 -4.66 11.94
CA LEU A 260 5.30 -6.06 11.55
C LEU A 260 6.13 -6.18 10.28
N LEU A 261 6.01 -5.21 9.35
CA LEU A 261 6.82 -5.12 8.14
C LEU A 261 8.27 -4.63 8.38
N GLY A 262 8.60 -4.20 9.60
CA GLY A 262 9.93 -3.69 9.95
C GLY A 262 10.15 -2.22 9.60
N ILE A 263 9.08 -1.43 9.45
CA ILE A 263 9.20 0.03 9.32
C ILE A 263 9.55 0.64 10.68
N ASP A 264 10.47 1.61 10.69
CA ASP A 264 10.92 2.30 11.91
C ASP A 264 9.73 2.81 12.74
N GLU A 265 9.65 2.39 14.01
CA GLU A 265 8.47 2.63 14.85
C GLU A 265 8.12 4.12 15.03
N HIS A 266 9.13 4.98 15.15
CA HIS A 266 8.98 6.41 15.43
C HIS A 266 8.40 7.21 14.26
N VAL A 267 8.34 6.65 13.04
CA VAL A 267 7.70 7.31 11.89
C VAL A 267 6.30 6.82 11.57
N LEU A 268 5.90 5.68 12.15
CA LEU A 268 4.60 5.08 11.91
C LEU A 268 3.47 5.98 12.46
N PRO A 269 2.58 6.49 11.59
CA PRO A 269 1.57 7.46 11.98
C PRO A 269 0.48 6.82 12.84
N ALA A 270 0.18 7.41 14.01
CA ALA A 270 -0.92 7.01 14.87
C ALA A 270 -2.26 7.66 14.46
N THR A 271 -2.21 8.75 13.70
CA THR A 271 -3.41 9.49 13.28
C THR A 271 -3.41 9.78 11.78
N GLU A 272 -4.59 10.02 11.20
CA GLU A 272 -4.69 10.41 9.79
C GLU A 272 -3.95 11.74 9.51
N GLY A 273 -3.86 12.62 10.52
CA GLY A 273 -3.12 13.89 10.40
C GLY A 273 -1.62 13.65 10.24
N GLU A 274 -1.05 12.79 11.09
CA GLU A 274 0.34 12.33 10.97
C GLU A 274 0.57 11.57 9.66
N GLY A 275 -0.37 10.72 9.26
CA GLY A 275 -0.29 9.99 7.99
C GLY A 275 -0.22 10.93 6.79
N ARG A 276 -1.09 11.95 6.73
CA ARG A 276 -0.99 13.01 5.70
C ARG A 276 0.32 13.77 5.78
N ARG A 277 0.87 13.99 6.98
CA ARG A 277 2.19 14.62 7.17
C ARG A 277 3.30 13.78 6.57
N ARG A 278 3.38 12.49 6.90
CA ARG A 278 4.35 11.54 6.37
C ARG A 278 4.26 11.38 4.86
N MET A 279 3.05 11.31 4.32
CA MET A 279 2.85 11.22 2.87
C MET A 279 3.33 12.47 2.12
N VAL A 280 3.11 13.68 2.64
CA VAL A 280 3.67 14.90 2.04
C VAL A 280 5.19 14.92 2.18
N GLN A 281 5.73 14.47 3.31
CA GLN A 281 7.18 14.39 3.54
C GLN A 281 7.86 13.49 2.50
N ILE A 282 7.37 12.26 2.33
CA ILE A 282 7.89 11.30 1.34
C ILE A 282 7.68 11.84 -0.08
N GLY A 283 6.46 12.29 -0.39
CA GLY A 283 6.13 12.79 -1.72
C GLY A 283 6.91 14.03 -2.13
N GLN A 284 7.36 14.86 -1.19
CA GLN A 284 8.15 16.06 -1.48
C GLN A 284 9.54 15.73 -2.04
N TYR A 285 10.09 14.56 -1.70
CA TYR A 285 11.42 14.14 -2.13
C TYR A 285 11.39 12.98 -3.15
N ALA A 286 10.21 12.58 -3.57
CA ALA A 286 10.03 11.50 -4.53
C ALA A 286 10.35 11.97 -5.96
N PRO A 287 11.02 11.13 -6.78
CA PRO A 287 11.23 11.42 -8.19
C PRO A 287 9.90 11.38 -8.96
N GLY A 288 9.84 12.15 -10.04
CA GLY A 288 8.72 12.17 -10.97
C GLY A 288 8.55 10.86 -11.75
N PRO A 289 7.51 10.75 -12.57
CA PRO A 289 7.23 9.56 -13.38
C PRO A 289 8.28 9.35 -14.46
N ASP A 290 8.50 8.10 -14.84
CA ASP A 290 9.42 7.69 -15.90
C ASP A 290 8.74 6.74 -16.92
N ALA A 291 9.54 6.06 -17.75
CA ALA A 291 9.01 5.10 -18.71
C ALA A 291 8.31 3.91 -18.04
N ASP A 292 8.81 3.47 -16.88
CA ASP A 292 8.26 2.34 -16.12
C ASP A 292 6.92 2.71 -15.49
N SER A 293 6.74 3.95 -15.04
CA SER A 293 5.42 4.50 -14.64
C SER A 293 4.36 4.26 -15.72
N ALA A 294 4.69 4.56 -16.98
CA ALA A 294 3.75 4.41 -18.09
C ALA A 294 3.52 2.95 -18.49
N VAL A 295 4.52 2.08 -18.35
CA VAL A 295 4.39 0.63 -18.56
C VAL A 295 3.43 0.03 -17.55
N LEU A 296 3.66 0.29 -16.26
CA LEU A 296 2.83 -0.20 -15.16
C LEU A 296 1.39 0.35 -15.23
N GLY A 297 1.24 1.65 -15.54
CA GLY A 297 -0.06 2.29 -15.72
C GLY A 297 -0.88 1.62 -16.83
N ARG A 298 -0.29 1.41 -18.02
CA ARG A 298 -0.97 0.72 -19.12
C ARG A 298 -1.29 -0.74 -18.80
N ALA A 299 -0.39 -1.45 -18.12
CA ALA A 299 -0.60 -2.84 -17.73
C ALA A 299 -1.80 -2.98 -16.78
N LEU A 300 -1.88 -2.12 -15.75
CA LEU A 300 -2.97 -2.10 -14.78
C LEU A 300 -4.31 -1.67 -15.42
N TYR A 301 -4.30 -0.64 -16.26
CA TYR A 301 -5.50 -0.23 -16.98
C TYR A 301 -6.00 -1.32 -17.96
N GLY A 302 -5.08 -2.07 -18.56
CA GLY A 302 -5.38 -3.26 -19.35
C GLY A 302 -6.05 -4.36 -18.51
N ASN A 303 -5.49 -4.65 -17.33
CA ASN A 303 -6.06 -5.62 -16.36
C ASN A 303 -7.51 -5.28 -15.98
N TRP A 304 -7.85 -4.01 -15.78
CA TRP A 304 -9.22 -3.62 -15.46
C TRP A 304 -10.24 -4.06 -16.51
N GLY A 305 -9.82 -4.16 -17.77
CA GLY A 305 -10.62 -4.66 -18.88
C GLY A 305 -10.68 -6.18 -19.02
N ARG A 306 -10.04 -6.96 -18.13
CA ARG A 306 -9.98 -8.43 -18.20
C ARG A 306 -10.81 -9.16 -17.13
N HIS A 307 -11.44 -8.44 -16.21
CA HIS A 307 -12.29 -9.02 -15.17
C HIS A 307 -13.39 -9.95 -15.71
N ASP A 308 -13.66 -11.03 -14.98
CA ASP A 308 -14.68 -12.01 -15.36
C ASP A 308 -16.09 -11.66 -14.87
N TYR A 309 -17.03 -11.73 -15.81
CA TYR A 309 -18.44 -11.43 -15.57
C TYR A 309 -19.32 -12.56 -16.12
N PRO A 310 -20.38 -12.94 -15.39
CA PRO A 310 -21.25 -14.06 -15.80
C PRO A 310 -22.10 -13.75 -17.04
N VAL A 311 -22.35 -12.47 -17.34
CA VAL A 311 -23.20 -12.02 -18.45
C VAL A 311 -22.62 -10.72 -19.04
N ALA A 312 -22.84 -10.51 -20.35
CA ALA A 312 -22.45 -9.30 -21.09
C ALA A 312 -20.97 -8.89 -20.90
N GLN A 313 -20.07 -9.87 -20.91
CA GLN A 313 -18.66 -9.74 -20.52
C GLN A 313 -17.95 -8.56 -21.20
N SER A 314 -18.06 -8.42 -22.53
CA SER A 314 -17.39 -7.35 -23.29
C SER A 314 -17.85 -5.95 -22.87
N VAL A 315 -19.17 -5.74 -22.69
CA VAL A 315 -19.73 -4.45 -22.30
C VAL A 315 -19.36 -4.12 -20.86
N ARG A 316 -19.42 -5.10 -19.95
CA ARG A 316 -19.09 -4.89 -18.54
C ARG A 316 -17.61 -4.64 -18.33
N ARG A 317 -16.73 -5.34 -19.05
CA ARG A 317 -15.28 -5.07 -19.07
C ARG A 317 -14.98 -3.66 -19.56
N LEU A 318 -15.59 -3.25 -20.67
CA LEU A 318 -15.40 -1.90 -21.21
C LEU A 318 -15.88 -0.83 -20.22
N PHE A 319 -17.09 -1.01 -19.68
CA PHE A 319 -17.66 -0.09 -18.69
C PHE A 319 -16.79 0.00 -17.44
N HIS A 320 -16.40 -1.14 -16.85
CA HIS A 320 -15.61 -1.17 -15.62
C HIS A 320 -14.23 -0.52 -15.80
N ARG A 321 -13.55 -0.79 -16.92
CA ARG A 321 -12.28 -0.14 -17.25
C ARG A 321 -12.42 1.38 -17.36
N ARG A 322 -13.47 1.88 -18.04
CA ARG A 322 -13.72 3.33 -18.14
C ARG A 322 -14.18 3.94 -16.82
N TYR A 323 -14.95 3.19 -16.02
CA TYR A 323 -15.37 3.59 -14.69
C TYR A 323 -14.16 3.80 -13.78
N LEU A 324 -13.24 2.82 -13.69
CA LEU A 324 -12.00 2.98 -12.91
C LEU A 324 -11.08 4.07 -13.48
N GLY A 325 -10.97 4.20 -14.80
CA GLY A 325 -10.24 5.32 -15.43
C GLY A 325 -10.84 6.69 -15.09
N SER A 326 -12.16 6.78 -14.99
CA SER A 326 -12.87 7.99 -14.58
C SER A 326 -12.65 8.31 -13.10
N LEU A 327 -12.62 7.30 -12.22
CA LEU A 327 -12.23 7.49 -10.81
C LEU A 327 -10.77 7.95 -10.69
N GLU A 328 -9.86 7.34 -11.45
CA GLU A 328 -8.44 7.71 -11.44
C GLU A 328 -8.21 9.17 -11.87
N ALA A 329 -9.04 9.69 -12.78
CA ALA A 329 -8.97 11.09 -13.21
C ALA A 329 -9.15 12.08 -12.05
N VAL A 330 -9.80 11.69 -10.95
CA VAL A 330 -9.95 12.49 -9.73
C VAL A 330 -8.65 12.56 -8.95
N PHE A 331 -7.91 11.45 -8.87
CA PHE A 331 -6.74 11.30 -8.01
C PHE A 331 -5.45 11.72 -8.71
N ALA A 332 -5.21 11.23 -9.93
CA ALA A 332 -4.02 11.55 -10.71
C ALA A 332 -4.13 12.87 -11.50
N GLY A 333 -5.36 13.28 -11.82
CA GLY A 333 -5.63 14.45 -12.67
C GLY A 333 -5.11 14.30 -14.12
N PRO A 334 -5.30 15.33 -14.97
CA PRO A 334 -4.95 15.23 -16.38
C PRO A 334 -3.45 15.05 -16.65
N ALA A 335 -2.58 15.52 -15.75
CA ALA A 335 -1.13 15.34 -15.86
C ALA A 335 -0.75 13.89 -15.52
N GLY A 336 -1.18 13.38 -14.36
CA GLY A 336 -0.87 12.01 -13.95
C GLY A 336 -1.42 10.96 -14.92
N LEU A 337 -2.62 11.16 -15.49
CA LEU A 337 -3.13 10.27 -16.54
C LEU A 337 -2.22 10.22 -17.78
N ARG A 338 -1.63 11.35 -18.19
CA ARG A 338 -0.68 11.37 -19.31
C ARG A 338 0.61 10.66 -18.95
N ASP A 339 1.12 10.92 -17.74
CA ASP A 339 2.37 10.34 -17.25
C ASP A 339 2.26 8.81 -17.13
N LEU A 340 1.09 8.30 -16.73
CA LEU A 340 0.76 6.86 -16.69
C LEU A 340 0.44 6.25 -18.07
N GLY A 341 0.40 7.04 -19.13
CA GLY A 341 0.04 6.59 -20.47
C GLY A 341 -1.44 6.16 -20.62
N LEU A 342 -2.33 6.73 -19.82
CA LEU A 342 -3.76 6.43 -19.81
C LEU A 342 -4.57 7.35 -20.74
N PRO A 343 -5.74 6.90 -21.23
CA PRO A 343 -6.67 7.77 -21.92
C PRO A 343 -7.12 8.93 -21.02
N ARG A 344 -7.37 10.09 -21.63
CA ARG A 344 -8.04 11.19 -20.92
C ARG A 344 -9.46 10.75 -20.57
N GLU A 345 -9.82 10.85 -19.30
CA GLU A 345 -11.14 10.54 -18.78
C GLU A 345 -11.68 11.73 -17.98
N LEU A 346 -13.00 11.92 -18.01
CA LEU A 346 -13.69 12.87 -17.13
C LEU A 346 -14.16 12.12 -15.87
N PRO A 347 -14.26 12.77 -14.70
CA PRO A 347 -14.63 12.13 -13.44
C PRO A 347 -16.14 11.83 -13.28
N TRP A 348 -16.80 11.39 -14.35
CA TRP A 348 -18.24 11.05 -14.36
C TRP A 348 -18.60 9.87 -13.44
N ALA A 349 -17.65 9.01 -13.10
CA ALA A 349 -17.88 7.85 -12.23
C ALA A 349 -18.06 8.22 -10.76
N VAL A 350 -17.64 9.41 -10.31
CA VAL A 350 -17.79 9.86 -8.92
C VAL A 350 -19.25 9.88 -8.47
N PRO A 351 -20.19 10.58 -9.15
CA PRO A 351 -21.59 10.54 -8.75
C PRO A 351 -22.20 9.14 -8.84
N VAL A 352 -21.70 8.27 -9.72
CA VAL A 352 -22.13 6.86 -9.81
C VAL A 352 -21.66 6.08 -8.57
N ALA A 353 -20.42 6.26 -8.14
CA ALA A 353 -19.90 5.69 -6.90
C ALA A 353 -20.72 6.17 -5.69
N TRP A 354 -21.04 7.47 -5.63
CA TRP A 354 -21.89 8.01 -4.55
C TRP A 354 -23.27 7.38 -4.54
N ALA A 355 -23.94 7.27 -5.70
CA ALA A 355 -25.26 6.64 -5.80
C ALA A 355 -25.23 5.17 -5.35
N ASN A 356 -24.13 4.45 -5.65
CA ASN A 356 -23.98 3.03 -5.33
C ASN A 356 -23.56 2.76 -3.87
N HIS A 357 -22.88 3.69 -3.21
CA HIS A 357 -22.26 3.44 -1.90
C HIS A 357 -22.85 4.29 -0.77
N LEU A 358 -23.15 5.57 -1.02
CA LEU A 358 -23.57 6.49 0.03
C LEU A 358 -24.86 6.06 0.75
N PRO A 359 -25.93 5.55 0.09
CA PRO A 359 -27.14 5.11 0.79
C PRO A 359 -26.88 3.99 1.79
N PHE A 360 -26.08 2.98 1.41
CA PHE A 360 -25.74 1.87 2.28
C PHE A 360 -24.85 2.32 3.45
N GLN A 361 -23.87 3.19 3.19
CA GLN A 361 -22.97 3.68 4.23
C GLN A 361 -23.67 4.66 5.18
N ALA A 362 -24.64 5.44 4.70
CA ALA A 362 -25.52 6.25 5.54
C ALA A 362 -26.39 5.38 6.45
N ALA A 363 -27.00 4.31 5.91
CA ALA A 363 -27.76 3.35 6.71
C ALA A 363 -26.89 2.68 7.79
N ALA A 364 -25.68 2.26 7.45
CA ALA A 364 -24.71 1.67 8.37
C ALA A 364 -24.29 2.60 9.53
N ARG A 365 -24.41 3.92 9.36
CA ARG A 365 -24.14 4.88 10.43
C ARG A 365 -25.31 5.03 11.41
N LEU A 366 -26.53 4.82 10.93
CA LEU A 366 -27.75 5.05 11.72
C LEU A 366 -28.18 3.81 12.52
N SER A 367 -27.76 2.61 12.10
CA SER A 367 -28.16 1.35 12.74
C SER A 367 -27.00 0.36 12.84
N PRO A 368 -26.71 -0.21 14.02
CA PRO A 368 -25.74 -1.30 14.18
C PRO A 368 -26.07 -2.53 13.31
N VAL A 369 -27.35 -2.89 13.22
CA VAL A 369 -27.82 -4.02 12.39
C VAL A 369 -27.56 -3.75 10.90
N ALA A 370 -27.82 -2.51 10.45
CA ALA A 370 -27.48 -2.13 9.08
C ALA A 370 -25.96 -2.15 8.86
N ARG A 371 -25.17 -1.74 9.86
CA ARG A 371 -23.69 -1.79 9.79
C ARG A 371 -23.18 -3.21 9.63
N GLU A 372 -23.68 -4.16 10.41
CA GLU A 372 -23.34 -5.57 10.30
C GLU A 372 -23.72 -6.12 8.92
N TRP A 373 -24.93 -5.82 8.44
CA TRP A 373 -25.37 -6.25 7.12
C TRP A 373 -24.51 -5.68 5.98
N VAL A 374 -24.17 -4.38 6.03
CA VAL A 374 -23.29 -3.75 5.03
C VAL A 374 -21.89 -4.33 5.10
N THR A 375 -21.39 -4.65 6.29
CA THR A 375 -20.08 -5.29 6.50
C THR A 375 -20.06 -6.68 5.86
N ALA A 376 -21.04 -7.54 6.19
CA ALA A 376 -21.18 -8.86 5.59
C ALA A 376 -21.39 -8.80 4.07
N ARG A 377 -22.08 -7.76 3.57
CA ARG A 377 -22.19 -7.51 2.12
C ARG A 377 -20.82 -7.19 1.52
N GLY A 378 -20.02 -6.33 2.16
CA GLY A 378 -18.70 -5.97 1.69
C GLY A 378 -17.74 -7.16 1.65
N GLU A 379 -17.74 -7.99 2.69
CA GLU A 379 -17.00 -9.25 2.74
C GLU A 379 -17.35 -10.18 1.58
N ARG A 380 -18.65 -10.37 1.30
CA ARG A 380 -19.10 -11.15 0.14
C ARG A 380 -18.63 -10.55 -1.19
N GLN A 381 -18.60 -9.23 -1.33
CA GLN A 381 -18.09 -8.59 -2.54
C GLN A 381 -16.60 -8.85 -2.74
N ILE A 382 -15.80 -8.75 -1.68
CA ILE A 382 -14.35 -9.02 -1.70
C ILE A 382 -14.09 -10.49 -2.03
N ALA A 383 -14.76 -11.43 -1.36
CA ALA A 383 -14.65 -12.85 -1.63
C ALA A 383 -15.09 -13.23 -3.07
N THR A 384 -16.13 -12.57 -3.59
CA THR A 384 -16.57 -12.75 -4.98
C THR A 384 -15.52 -12.24 -5.96
N TRP A 385 -14.89 -11.09 -5.68
CA TRP A 385 -13.82 -10.57 -6.53
C TRP A 385 -12.62 -11.52 -6.53
N LEU A 386 -12.20 -12.01 -5.36
CA LEU A 386 -11.10 -12.98 -5.25
C LEU A 386 -11.40 -14.26 -6.05
N SER A 387 -12.56 -14.87 -5.84
CA SER A 387 -12.89 -16.13 -6.53
C SER A 387 -12.98 -15.99 -8.05
N ARG A 388 -13.43 -14.84 -8.57
CA ARG A 388 -13.56 -14.59 -10.02
C ARG A 388 -12.26 -14.22 -10.71
N ASN A 389 -11.29 -13.68 -9.99
CA ASN A 389 -10.03 -13.20 -10.57
C ASN A 389 -8.85 -14.08 -10.12
N ARG A 390 -9.10 -15.37 -9.84
CA ARG A 390 -8.02 -16.32 -9.59
C ARG A 390 -7.22 -16.50 -10.89
N PRO A 391 -5.88 -16.39 -10.85
CA PRO A 391 -5.04 -16.65 -12.01
C PRO A 391 -5.23 -18.09 -12.49
N SER A 392 -5.20 -18.28 -13.81
CA SER A 392 -5.31 -19.58 -14.48
C SER A 392 -4.11 -20.47 -14.27
#